data_AF-A4XGV4-F1
#
_entry.id   AF-A4XGV4-F1
#
_cell.length_a   1.000
_cell.length_b   1.000
_cell.length_c   1.000
_cell.angle_alpha   90.00
_cell.angle_beta   90.00
_cell.angle_gamma   90.00
#
_symmetry.space_group_name_H-M   'P 1'
#
loop_
_entity.id
_entity.type
_entity.pdbx_description
1 polymer ?
#
loop_
_entity_poly.entity_id
_entity_poly.type
_entity_poly.pdbx_seq_one_letter_code
_entity_poly.pdbx_strand_id
1 'polypeptide(L)' 'MSSRYPILKPQDIIRALKKAGFKEVAQKGSHLKLKKENPTRNVIIPMHEEVTR' A
#
# COMPACT_ATOMS: atom_id res chain seq x y z
N MET A 1 6.75 12.42 -22.85
CA MET A 1 6.27 12.95 -21.56
C MET A 1 6.26 11.81 -20.55
N SER A 2 7.42 11.42 -20.03
CA SER A 2 7.54 10.27 -19.13
C SER A 2 7.48 10.80 -17.71
N SER A 3 6.32 10.70 -17.06
CA SER A 3 6.15 11.19 -15.70
C SER A 3 7.10 10.45 -14.76
N ARG A 4 8.02 11.22 -14.17
CA ARG A 4 9.23 10.78 -13.46
C ARG A 4 8.91 10.37 -12.02
N TYR A 5 7.85 9.58 -11.82
CA TYR A 5 7.48 9.10 -10.51
C TYR A 5 8.30 7.86 -10.15
N PRO A 6 8.84 7.79 -8.93
CA PRO A 6 9.53 6.60 -8.48
C PRO A 6 8.55 5.43 -8.44
N ILE A 7 8.90 4.34 -9.13
CA ILE A 7 8.20 3.06 -9.00
C ILE A 7 8.56 2.52 -7.62
N LEU A 8 7.64 2.65 -6.67
CA LEU A 8 7.80 2.12 -5.32
C LEU A 8 7.32 0.67 -5.28
N LYS A 9 8.14 -0.22 -4.71
CA LYS A 9 7.73 -1.60 -4.48
C LYS A 9 6.61 -1.62 -3.43
N PRO A 10 5.55 -2.45 -3.60
CA PRO A 10 4.47 -2.55 -2.63
C PRO A 10 4.96 -2.84 -1.20
N GLN A 11 6.05 -3.60 -1.07
CA GLN A 11 6.68 -3.93 0.21
C GLN A 11 7.19 -2.69 0.96
N ASP A 12 7.76 -1.71 0.25
CA ASP A 12 8.28 -0.49 0.86
C ASP A 12 7.13 0.41 1.34
N ILE A 13 6.05 0.47 0.57
CA ILE A 13 4.81 1.17 0.93
C ILE A 13 4.20 0.56 2.20
N ILE A 14 4.12 -0.77 2.28
CA ILE A 14 3.60 -1.48 3.46
C ILE A 14 4.46 -1.19 4.69
N ARG A 15 5.79 -1.26 4.56
CA ARG A 15 6.71 -0.96 5.67
C ARG A 15 6.51 0.47 6.19
N ALA A 16 6.41 1.44 5.30
CA ALA A 16 6.16 2.83 5.66
C ALA A 16 4.81 3.01 6.37
N LEU A 17 3.74 2.39 5.85
CA LEU A 17 2.41 2.47 6.45
C LEU A 17 2.35 1.76 7.81
N LYS A 18 3.00 0.61 7.97
CA LYS A 18 3.14 -0.05 9.28
C LYS A 18 3.81 0.87 10.30
N LYS A 19 4.90 1.54 9.93
CA LYS A 19 5.56 2.55 10.79
C LYS A 19 4.65 3.73 11.12
N ALA A 20 3.78 4.13 10.20
CA ALA A 20 2.80 5.19 10.41
C ALA A 20 1.58 4.76 11.26
N GLY A 21 1.53 3.51 11.73
CA GLY A 21 0.48 2.98 12.60
C GLY A 21 -0.66 2.27 11.85
N PHE A 22 -0.49 1.95 10.56
CA PHE A 22 -1.43 1.12 9.83
C PHE A 22 -1.21 -0.36 10.15
N LYS A 23 -2.30 -1.11 10.28
CA LYS A 23 -2.33 -2.55 10.53
C LYS A 23 -2.98 -3.27 9.36
N GLU A 24 -2.51 -4.45 9.04
CA GLU A 24 -3.12 -5.31 8.01
C GLU A 24 -4.44 -5.86 8.53
N VAL A 25 -5.49 -5.75 7.73
CA VAL A 25 -6.84 -6.20 8.11
C VAL A 25 -7.26 -7.44 7.33
N ALA A 26 -7.04 -7.42 6.03
CA ALA A 26 -7.42 -8.51 5.14
C ALA A 26 -6.65 -8.41 3.83
N GLN A 27 -6.47 -9.54 3.15
CA GLN A 27 -5.98 -9.58 1.78
C GLN A 27 -6.97 -10.38 0.93
N LYS A 28 -7.35 -9.82 -0.23
CA LYS A 28 -8.16 -10.54 -1.22
C LYS A 28 -7.40 -10.55 -2.54
N GLY A 29 -6.87 -11.71 -2.91
CA GLY A 29 -5.98 -11.84 -4.07
C GLY A 29 -4.76 -10.94 -3.95
N SER A 30 -4.46 -10.17 -5.00
CA SER A 30 -3.35 -9.21 -5.04
C SER A 30 -3.68 -7.84 -4.41
N HIS A 31 -4.70 -7.73 -3.55
CA HIS A 31 -5.03 -6.47 -2.87
C HIS A 31 -4.94 -6.63 -1.36
N LEU A 32 -4.02 -5.91 -0.73
CA LEU A 32 -3.83 -5.88 0.72
C LEU A 32 -4.54 -4.68 1.33
N LYS A 33 -5.42 -4.92 2.31
CA LYS A 33 -6.12 -3.87 3.05
C LYS A 33 -5.39 -3.58 4.35
N LEU A 34 -5.04 -2.30 4.53
CA LEU A 34 -4.46 -1.73 5.74
C LEU A 34 -5.46 -0.77 6.37
N LYS A 35 -5.53 -0.76 7.70
CA LYS A 35 -6.34 0.17 8.49
C LYS A 35 -5.49 0.82 9.56
N LYS A 36 -5.59 2.14 9.69
CA LYS A 36 -5.12 2.88 10.85
C LYS A 36 -6.32 3.29 11.69
N GLU A 37 -6.14 3.25 13.00
CA GLU A 37 -7.09 3.77 13.98
C GLU A 37 -6.54 5.09 14.51
N ASN A 38 -7.41 6.09 14.72
CA ASN A 38 -7.06 7.43 15.21
C ASN A 38 -5.99 8.18 14.36
N PRO A 39 -6.35 8.78 13.20
CA PRO A 39 -7.67 8.81 12.57
C PRO A 39 -7.98 7.51 11.81
N THR A 40 -9.25 7.15 11.74
CA THR A 40 -9.69 5.96 11.00
C THR A 40 -9.43 6.13 9.51
N ARG A 41 -8.48 5.36 8.97
CA ARG A 41 -8.15 5.37 7.54
C ARG A 41 -7.98 3.95 7.02
N ASN A 42 -8.62 3.65 5.90
CA ASN A 42 -8.45 2.40 5.18
C ASN A 42 -7.65 2.66 3.90
N VAL A 43 -6.64 1.83 3.64
CA VAL A 43 -5.79 1.90 2.44
C VAL A 43 -5.78 0.52 1.81
N ILE A 44 -5.93 0.46 0.48
CA ILE A 44 -5.83 -0.78 -0.29
C ILE A 44 -4.58 -0.67 -1.15
N ILE A 45 -3.67 -1.64 -1.00
CA ILE A 45 -2.41 -1.70 -1.74
C ILE A 45 -2.49 -2.81 -2.77
N PRO A 46 -2.25 -2.51 -4.05
CA PRO A 46 -1.98 -3.53 -5.04
C PRO A 46 -0.64 -4.22 -4.76
N MET A 47 -0.68 -5.52 -4.58
CA MET A 47 0.45 -6.44 -4.36
C MET A 47 0.95 -7.09 -5.66
N HIS A 48 0.58 -6.56 -6.82
CA HIS A 48 1.18 -6.98 -8.09
C HIS A 48 2.53 -6.27 -8.27
N GLU A 49 3.53 -6.98 -8.79
CA GLU A 49 4.90 -6.46 -8.95
C GLU A 49 5.00 -5.34 -9.98
N GLU A 50 3.96 -5.12 -10.78
CA GLU A 50 3.88 -4.02 -11.74
C GLU A 50 2.81 -3.03 -11.30
N VAL A 51 3.17 -1.76 -11.10
CA VAL A 51 2.18 -0.69 -11.31
C VAL A 51 1.90 -0.72 -12.81
N THR A 52 0.79 -1.33 -13.24
CA THR A 52 0.42 -1.32 -14.67
C THR A 52 0.45 0.12 -15.16
N ARG A 53 1.32 0.34 -16.14
CA ARG A 53 1.62 1.61 -16.81
C ARG A 53 0.43 2.14 -17.60
#